data_AF-A0A7L6B7N9-F1
#
_entry.id   AF-A0A7L6B7N9-F1
#
_cell.length_a   1.000
_cell.length_b   1.000
_cell.length_c   1.000
_cell.angle_alpha   90.00
_cell.angle_beta   90.00
_cell.angle_gamma   90.00
#
_symmetry.space_group_name_H-M   'P 1'
#
loop_
_entity.id
_entity.type
_entity.pdbx_description
1 polymer ?
#
loop_
_entity_poly.entity_id
_entity_poly.type
_entity_poly.pdbx_seq_one_letter_code
_entity_poly.pdbx_strand_id
1 'polypeptide(L)'
;MTAALTVRDLQDRVARGVVWLDANLPDWWKTDRPDRGDNGGPIRVDELSMSHNCYCVLGQLLGNYYRAEISIEQAVEFGFDSSVGSLARDVSEVDEAMADEFDALRELWIRVLEERRAGVSTP
;
A
#
# COMPACT_ATOMS: atom_id res chain seq x y z
N MET A 1 8.39 -15.52 -19.82
CA MET A 1 8.96 -15.72 -18.48
C MET A 1 9.06 -14.34 -17.85
N THR A 2 8.06 -13.94 -17.07
CA THR A 2 8.13 -12.72 -16.26
C THR A 2 9.19 -12.98 -15.19
N ALA A 3 10.25 -12.18 -15.15
CA ALA A 3 11.26 -12.32 -14.11
C ALA A 3 10.60 -12.04 -12.75
N ALA A 4 10.88 -12.86 -11.75
CA ALA A 4 10.47 -12.58 -10.37
C ALA A 4 11.07 -11.24 -9.95
N LEU A 5 10.26 -10.36 -9.35
CA LEU A 5 10.72 -9.05 -8.90
C LEU A 5 11.71 -9.22 -7.76
N THR A 6 12.76 -8.41 -7.78
CA THR A 6 13.74 -8.42 -6.70
C THR A 6 13.22 -7.57 -5.53
N VAL A 7 13.74 -7.81 -4.33
CA VAL A 7 13.47 -6.95 -3.15
C VAL A 7 13.74 -5.48 -3.45
N ARG A 8 14.76 -5.18 -4.28
CA ARG A 8 15.08 -3.82 -4.69
C ARG A 8 14.00 -3.19 -5.55
N ASP A 9 13.40 -3.94 -6.46
CA ASP A 9 12.30 -3.45 -7.31
C ASP A 9 11.08 -3.09 -6.45
N LEU A 10 10.79 -3.89 -5.42
CA LEU A 10 9.70 -3.62 -4.48
C LEU A 10 9.98 -2.40 -3.60
N GLN A 11 11.22 -2.22 -3.16
CA GLN A 11 11.65 -1.01 -2.45
C GLN A 11 11.46 0.24 -3.32
N ASP A 12 11.86 0.19 -4.59
CA ASP A 12 11.70 1.31 -5.51
C ASP A 12 10.21 1.63 -5.76
N ARG A 13 9.34 0.62 -5.80
CA ARG A 13 7.87 0.80 -5.86
C ARG A 13 7.34 1.54 -4.63
N VAL A 14 7.66 1.05 -3.43
CA VAL A 14 7.22 1.68 -2.17
C VAL A 14 7.74 3.11 -2.07
N ALA A 15 8.99 3.38 -2.47
CA ALA A 15 9.54 4.72 -2.49
C ALA A 15 8.75 5.68 -3.39
N ARG A 16 8.31 5.23 -4.57
CA ARG A 16 7.43 6.02 -5.45
C ARG A 16 6.06 6.26 -4.81
N GLY A 17 5.48 5.25 -4.17
CA GLY A 17 4.22 5.41 -3.45
C GLY A 17 4.31 6.43 -2.32
N VAL A 18 5.41 6.42 -1.56
CA VAL A 18 5.67 7.42 -0.51
C VAL A 18 5.71 8.82 -1.09
N VAL A 19 6.43 9.03 -2.20
CA VAL A 19 6.49 10.34 -2.86
C VAL A 19 5.11 10.80 -3.31
N TRP A 20 4.31 9.89 -3.88
CA TRP A 20 2.95 10.21 -4.29
C TRP A 20 2.05 10.57 -3.09
N LEU A 21 2.13 9.82 -2.00
CA LEU A 21 1.36 10.09 -0.79
C LEU A 21 1.75 11.40 -0.13
N ASP A 22 3.05 11.70 -0.05
CA ASP A 22 3.55 12.96 0.48
C ASP A 22 3.03 14.17 -0.33
N ALA A 23 2.88 14.01 -1.65
CA ALA A 23 2.35 15.07 -2.53
C ALA A 23 0.83 15.24 -2.46
N ASN A 24 0.06 14.15 -2.27
CA ASN A 24 -1.40 14.16 -2.45
C ASN A 24 -2.20 14.01 -1.15
N LEU A 25 -1.64 13.36 -0.14
CA LEU A 25 -2.27 13.09 1.14
C LEU A 25 -1.34 13.52 2.29
N PRO A 26 -1.25 14.82 2.59
CA PRO A 26 -0.46 15.29 3.72
C PRO A 26 -0.83 14.54 5.01
N ASP A 27 0.18 14.27 5.85
CA ASP A 27 0.02 13.58 7.13
C ASP A 27 -0.59 12.17 7.05
N TRP A 28 -0.50 11.50 5.90
CA TRP A 28 -1.09 10.17 5.67
C TRP A 28 -0.65 9.08 6.67
N TRP A 29 0.56 9.18 7.22
CA TRP A 29 1.14 8.20 8.13
C TRP A 29 0.65 8.35 9.58
N LYS A 30 0.05 9.50 9.93
CA LYS A 30 -0.32 9.81 11.31
C LYS A 30 -1.51 8.95 11.78
N THR A 31 -1.42 8.48 13.02
CA THR A 31 -2.46 7.65 13.66
C THR A 31 -3.67 8.45 14.13
N ASP A 32 -3.52 9.76 14.35
CA ASP A 32 -4.56 10.68 14.81
C ASP A 32 -5.29 11.39 13.67
N ARG A 33 -4.99 11.03 12.41
CA ARG A 33 -5.67 11.59 11.24
C ARG A 33 -7.18 11.34 11.33
N PRO A 34 -8.03 12.35 11.06
CA PRO A 34 -9.47 12.16 11.07
C PRO A 34 -9.89 11.15 9.99
N ASP A 35 -10.84 10.30 10.35
CA ASP A 35 -11.54 9.43 9.42
C ASP A 35 -12.26 10.30 8.37
N ARG A 36 -12.07 10.00 7.09
CA ARG A 36 -12.66 10.76 5.97
C ARG A 36 -14.12 10.36 5.69
N GLY A 37 -14.86 9.95 6.73
CA GLY A 37 -16.23 9.44 6.66
C GLY A 37 -16.27 7.91 6.66
N ASP A 38 -17.39 7.31 6.25
CA ASP A 38 -17.71 5.89 6.53
C ASP A 38 -16.76 4.82 5.97
N ASN A 39 -15.61 5.17 5.38
CA ASN A 39 -14.76 4.16 4.77
C ASN A 39 -13.25 4.31 4.97
N GLY A 40 -12.62 5.46 5.26
CA GLY A 40 -11.13 5.53 5.23
C GLY A 40 -10.50 6.49 6.21
N GLY A 41 -9.45 6.07 6.92
CA GLY A 41 -8.87 6.82 8.03
C GLY A 41 -7.41 6.45 8.34
N PRO A 42 -7.00 6.42 9.62
CA PRO A 42 -5.62 6.16 9.99
C PRO A 42 -5.21 4.73 9.63
N ILE A 43 -3.98 4.58 9.13
CA ILE A 43 -3.46 3.26 8.75
C ILE A 43 -3.14 2.43 9.98
N ARG A 44 -3.75 1.25 10.09
CA ARG A 44 -3.51 0.23 11.10
C ARG A 44 -2.56 -0.82 10.53
N VAL A 45 -1.33 -0.84 11.05
CA VAL A 45 -0.27 -1.75 10.60
C VAL A 45 -0.65 -3.22 10.78
N ASP A 46 -1.36 -3.56 11.85
CA ASP A 46 -1.82 -4.93 12.15
C ASP A 46 -2.91 -5.43 11.19
N GLU A 47 -3.60 -4.51 10.51
CA GLU A 47 -4.66 -4.82 9.55
C GLU A 47 -4.18 -4.65 8.09
N LEU A 48 -2.90 -4.36 7.88
CA LEU A 48 -2.37 -4.04 6.56
C LEU A 48 -2.29 -5.30 5.67
N SER A 49 -2.89 -5.25 4.49
CA SER A 49 -2.82 -6.32 3.50
C SER A 49 -2.65 -5.77 2.09
N MET A 50 -1.55 -6.13 1.43
CA MET A 50 -1.28 -5.75 0.03
C MET A 50 -1.99 -6.66 -0.98
N SER A 51 -2.72 -7.68 -0.53
CA SER A 51 -3.59 -8.46 -1.40
C SER A 51 -5.03 -7.94 -1.41
N HIS A 52 -5.40 -6.98 -0.55
CA HIS A 52 -6.78 -6.54 -0.41
C HIS A 52 -6.96 -5.02 -0.63
N ASN A 53 -7.84 -4.65 -1.55
CA ASN A 53 -8.06 -3.27 -2.00
C ASN A 53 -8.56 -2.30 -0.90
N CYS A 54 -9.23 -2.79 0.15
CA CYS A 54 -9.62 -1.95 1.30
C CYS A 54 -8.59 -1.92 2.43
N TYR A 55 -7.67 -2.89 2.49
CA TYR A 55 -6.74 -3.05 3.61
C TYR A 55 -5.29 -2.72 3.25
N CYS A 56 -5.00 -2.44 1.97
CA CYS A 56 -3.72 -1.87 1.57
C CYS A 56 -3.60 -0.41 2.05
N VAL A 57 -2.42 0.20 1.91
CA VAL A 57 -2.16 1.56 2.40
C VAL A 57 -3.18 2.55 1.87
N LEU A 58 -3.41 2.56 0.55
CA LEU A 58 -4.36 3.46 -0.08
C LEU A 58 -5.82 3.11 0.25
N GLY A 59 -6.11 1.82 0.36
CA GLY A 59 -7.40 1.29 0.80
C GLY A 59 -7.79 1.83 2.16
N GLN A 60 -6.90 1.74 3.16
CA GLN A 60 -7.19 2.26 4.49
C GLN A 60 -7.30 3.79 4.50
N LEU A 61 -6.53 4.51 3.69
CA LEU A 61 -6.56 5.98 3.64
C LEU A 61 -7.81 6.57 2.99
N LEU A 62 -8.38 5.90 1.98
CA LEU A 62 -9.52 6.40 1.19
C LEU A 62 -10.79 5.57 1.38
N GLY A 63 -10.65 4.43 2.05
CA GLY A 63 -11.66 3.42 2.29
C GLY A 63 -11.91 2.44 1.18
N ASN A 64 -11.35 2.73 0.02
CA ASN A 64 -11.24 1.79 -1.07
C ASN A 64 -10.14 2.31 -1.99
N TYR A 65 -9.21 1.44 -2.34
CA TYR A 65 -8.15 1.73 -3.30
C TYR A 65 -8.66 2.39 -4.60
N TYR A 66 -9.83 1.99 -5.11
CA TYR A 66 -10.41 2.55 -6.35
C TYR A 66 -10.82 4.03 -6.26
N ARG A 67 -10.81 4.61 -5.07
CA ARG A 67 -11.10 6.05 -4.87
C ARG A 67 -9.88 6.93 -5.10
N ALA A 68 -8.73 6.32 -5.37
CA ALA A 68 -7.52 7.02 -5.73
C ALA A 68 -7.63 7.59 -7.15
N GLU A 69 -7.14 8.81 -7.35
CA GLU A 69 -7.07 9.43 -8.68
C GLU A 69 -5.83 8.94 -9.47
N ILE A 70 -5.61 7.63 -9.49
CA ILE A 70 -4.52 6.95 -10.22
C ILE A 70 -5.03 5.68 -10.89
N SER A 71 -4.40 5.26 -11.98
CA SER A 71 -4.72 3.98 -12.62
C SER A 71 -4.27 2.80 -11.77
N ILE A 72 -4.84 1.61 -12.03
CA ILE A 72 -4.42 0.37 -11.36
C ILE A 72 -2.92 0.11 -11.59
N GLU A 73 -2.45 0.29 -12.84
CA GLU A 73 -1.05 0.11 -13.21
C GLU A 73 -0.14 1.06 -12.41
N GLN A 74 -0.51 2.34 -12.31
CA GLN A 74 0.26 3.33 -11.55
C GLN A 74 0.34 2.96 -10.08
N ALA A 75 -0.75 2.48 -9.49
CA ALA A 75 -0.69 2.12 -8.09
C ALA A 75 0.12 0.85 -7.83
N VAL A 76 0.13 -0.15 -8.73
CA VAL A 76 1.08 -1.27 -8.67
C VAL A 76 2.53 -0.75 -8.78
N GLU A 77 2.81 0.19 -9.68
CA GLU A 77 4.13 0.84 -9.79
C GLU A 77 4.55 1.61 -8.53
N PHE A 78 3.58 2.03 -7.73
CA PHE A 78 3.74 2.72 -6.45
C PHE A 78 3.71 1.78 -5.24
N GLY A 79 3.58 0.47 -5.46
CA GLY A 79 3.57 -0.54 -4.40
C GLY A 79 2.26 -0.57 -3.60
N PHE A 80 1.19 0.05 -4.09
CA PHE A 80 -0.16 -0.04 -3.53
C PHE A 80 -0.90 -1.25 -4.10
N ASP A 81 -0.23 -2.39 -4.14
CA ASP A 81 -0.75 -3.55 -4.84
C ASP A 81 -2.06 -4.07 -4.17
N SER A 82 -2.83 -4.81 -4.95
CA SER A 82 -3.99 -5.58 -4.48
C SER A 82 -4.21 -6.76 -5.43
N SER A 83 -4.73 -7.88 -4.92
CA SER A 83 -5.12 -9.04 -5.76
C SER A 83 -6.05 -8.65 -6.92
N VAL A 84 -6.80 -7.56 -6.77
CA VAL A 84 -7.71 -7.01 -7.79
C VAL A 84 -7.00 -6.15 -8.85
N GLY A 85 -5.73 -5.78 -8.61
CA GLY A 85 -4.84 -5.16 -9.60
C GLY A 85 -4.09 -6.17 -10.47
N SER A 86 -4.13 -7.45 -10.10
CA SER A 86 -3.61 -8.53 -10.93
C SER A 86 -4.48 -8.71 -12.18
N LEU A 87 -3.87 -8.66 -13.37
CA LEU A 87 -4.52 -8.95 -14.66
C LEU A 87 -5.02 -10.41 -14.80
N ALA A 88 -4.90 -11.21 -13.76
CA ALA A 88 -5.25 -12.61 -13.76
C ALA A 88 -6.76 -12.82 -13.57
N ARG A 89 -7.28 -13.76 -14.35
CA ARG A 89 -8.71 -14.11 -14.39
C ARG A 89 -9.16 -14.99 -13.23
N ASP A 90 -8.23 -15.55 -12.46
CA ASP A 90 -8.50 -16.40 -11.30
C ASP A 90 -7.66 -15.93 -10.11
N VAL A 91 -8.35 -15.51 -9.04
CA VAL A 91 -7.77 -14.90 -7.84
C VAL A 91 -6.97 -15.94 -7.02
N SER A 92 -7.36 -17.21 -7.05
CA SER A 92 -6.77 -18.26 -6.20
C SER A 92 -5.38 -18.73 -6.64
N GLU A 93 -5.03 -18.72 -7.93
CA GLU A 93 -3.69 -19.11 -8.40
C GLU A 93 -2.67 -17.98 -8.28
N VAL A 94 -3.14 -16.73 -8.28
CA VAL A 94 -2.31 -15.53 -8.11
C VAL A 94 -1.91 -15.35 -6.66
N ASP A 95 -2.84 -15.62 -5.74
CA ASP A 95 -2.63 -15.44 -4.32
C ASP A 95 -1.43 -16.27 -3.82
N GLU A 96 -1.20 -17.49 -4.33
CA GLU A 96 -0.02 -18.29 -3.96
C GLU A 96 1.27 -17.83 -4.65
N ALA A 97 1.21 -17.46 -5.94
CA ALA A 97 2.40 -17.06 -6.70
C ALA A 97 2.91 -15.65 -6.34
N MET A 98 2.01 -14.79 -5.85
CA MET A 98 2.30 -13.41 -5.45
C MET A 98 2.26 -13.21 -3.93
N ALA A 99 1.96 -14.24 -3.12
CA ALA A 99 1.96 -14.17 -1.67
C ALA A 99 3.26 -13.55 -1.13
N ASP A 100 4.41 -14.05 -1.60
CA ASP A 100 5.72 -13.57 -1.17
C ASP A 100 5.95 -12.10 -1.55
N GLU A 101 5.43 -11.66 -2.70
CA GLU A 101 5.53 -10.26 -3.14
C GLU A 101 4.63 -9.35 -2.30
N PHE A 102 3.39 -9.76 -2.04
CA PHE A 102 2.46 -9.01 -1.19
C PHE A 102 2.95 -8.91 0.24
N ASP A 103 3.51 -9.98 0.80
CA ASP A 103 4.10 -9.97 2.13
C ASP A 103 5.36 -9.07 2.17
N ALA A 104 6.24 -9.15 1.16
CA ALA A 104 7.39 -8.26 1.08
C ALA A 104 6.98 -6.78 0.98
N LEU A 105 5.97 -6.45 0.17
CA LEU A 105 5.42 -5.10 0.08
C LEU A 105 4.78 -4.65 1.40
N ARG A 106 4.05 -5.55 2.09
CA ARG A 106 3.45 -5.27 3.40
C ARG A 106 4.54 -4.88 4.41
N GLU A 107 5.60 -5.69 4.53
CA GLU A 107 6.70 -5.43 5.46
C GLU A 107 7.42 -4.11 5.14
N LEU A 108 7.64 -3.80 3.86
CA LEU A 108 8.24 -2.53 3.45
C LEU A 108 7.36 -1.32 3.83
N TRP A 109 6.04 -1.42 3.63
CA TRP A 109 5.11 -0.36 4.03
C TRP A 109 5.01 -0.19 5.54
N ILE A 110 4.98 -1.28 6.30
CA ILE A 110 5.01 -1.24 7.78
C ILE A 110 6.26 -0.48 8.24
N ARG A 111 7.43 -0.84 7.71
CA ARG A 111 8.68 -0.17 8.04
C ARG A 111 8.64 1.33 7.76
N VAL A 112 8.16 1.75 6.59
CA VAL A 112 8.02 3.17 6.25
C VAL A 112 7.10 3.89 7.23
N LEU A 113 5.95 3.28 7.57
CA LEU A 113 4.98 3.84 8.50
C LEU A 113 5.59 4.04 9.89
N GLU A 114 6.30 3.03 10.39
CA GLU A 114 6.97 3.08 11.68
C GLU A 114 8.09 4.12 11.71
N GLU A 115 8.94 4.16 10.68
CA GLU A 115 10.02 5.16 10.55
C GLU A 115 9.45 6.59 10.54
N ARG A 116 8.37 6.83 9.78
CA ARG A 116 7.69 8.13 9.73
C ARG A 116 7.07 8.52 11.07
N ARG A 117 6.42 7.58 11.78
CA ARG A 117 5.83 7.82 13.10
C ARG A 117 6.89 8.07 14.19
N ALA A 118 7.99 7.33 14.14
CA ALA A 118 9.13 7.52 15.05
C ALA A 118 9.82 8.87 14.81
N GLY A 119 9.99 9.27 13.55
CA GLY A 119 10.55 10.58 13.18
C GLY A 119 9.70 11.79 13.61
N VAL A 120 8.41 11.59 13.88
CA VAL A 120 7.50 12.62 14.42
C VAL A 120 7.45 12.60 15.96
N SER A 121 8.03 11.59 16.63
CA SER A 121 7.99 11.43 18.09
C SER A 121 8.92 12.36 18.87
N THR A 122 9.27 13.54 18.33
CA THR A 122 10.04 14.55 19.05
C THR A 122 9.14 15.73 19.40
N PRO A 123 8.80 15.97 20.68
CA PRO A 123 8.08 17.16 21.12
C PRO A 123 8.90 18.46 20.95
#